data_AF-T1ALB3-F1
#
_entry.id   AF-T1ALB3-F1
#
_cell.length_a   1.000
_cell.length_b   1.000
_cell.length_c   1.000
_cell.angle_alpha   90.00
_cell.angle_beta   90.00
_cell.angle_gamma   90.00
#
_symmetry.space_group_name_H-M   'P 1'
#
loop_
_entity.id
_entity.type
_entity.pdbx_description
1 polymer ?
#
loop_
_entity_poly.entity_id
_entity_poly.type
_entity_poly.pdbx_seq_one_letter_code
_entity_poly.pdbx_strand_id
1 'polypeptide(L)'
;MPGVSGAFAEGFHAQWIGSAREGALLVAGASGRERADAVGWLIEAILCEDAPESRPCGRCWSCRQTASGRHPDLHALQSDLERIGVDEIRDLAGVLTLTAHRGGRKIGWIPQADRMTDGAANAFLKTLEDASRSDRVHP
;
A
#
# COMPACT_ATOMS: atom_id res chain seq x y z
N MET A 1 -0.77 -14.83 0.68
CA MET A 1 -0.46 -15.73 -0.45
C MET A 1 0.98 -16.22 -0.29
N PRO A 2 1.33 -17.51 -0.47
CA PRO A 2 2.72 -17.95 -0.34
C PRO A 2 3.43 -17.82 -1.70
N GLY A 3 4.59 -17.14 -1.77
CA GLY A 3 5.43 -17.29 -2.96
C GLY A 3 6.39 -16.18 -3.36
N VAL A 4 6.68 -15.16 -2.55
CA VAL A 4 7.88 -14.36 -2.83
C VAL A 4 9.11 -15.19 -2.51
N SER A 5 9.88 -15.56 -3.53
CA SER A 5 11.14 -16.29 -3.35
C SER A 5 12.09 -15.45 -2.47
N GLY A 6 12.89 -16.09 -1.61
CA GLY A 6 13.82 -15.40 -0.70
C GLY A 6 14.80 -14.47 -1.42
N ALA A 7 15.10 -14.73 -2.69
CA ALA A 7 15.95 -13.88 -3.54
C ALA A 7 15.31 -12.53 -3.89
N PHE A 8 13.97 -12.44 -3.91
CA PHE A 8 13.28 -11.16 -4.08
C PHE A 8 13.30 -10.33 -2.78
N ALA A 9 13.29 -10.97 -1.61
CA ALA A 9 13.26 -10.27 -0.34
C ALA A 9 14.58 -9.54 -0.01
N GLU A 10 15.76 -10.14 -0.28
CA GLU A 10 17.03 -9.59 0.22
C GLU A 10 17.51 -8.31 -0.49
N GLY A 11 17.31 -8.18 -1.82
CA GLY A 11 17.71 -6.99 -2.57
C GLY A 11 16.66 -5.87 -2.61
N PHE A 12 15.38 -6.23 -2.42
CA PHE A 12 14.22 -5.32 -2.57
C PHE A 12 13.91 -4.57 -1.26
N HIS A 13 14.32 -5.13 -0.10
CA HIS A 13 13.96 -4.67 1.24
C HIS A 13 14.49 -3.27 1.60
N ALA A 14 15.79 -3.01 1.44
CA ALA A 14 16.40 -1.78 1.93
C ALA A 14 16.04 -0.54 1.10
N GLN A 15 15.94 -0.69 -0.23
CA GLN A 15 15.70 0.43 -1.14
C GLN A 15 14.22 0.85 -1.16
N TRP A 16 13.28 -0.12 -1.14
CA TRP A 16 11.85 0.18 -1.28
C TRP A 16 11.16 0.51 0.04
N ILE A 17 11.59 -0.06 1.18
CA ILE A 17 11.06 0.38 2.49
C ILE A 17 11.52 1.82 2.79
N GLY A 18 12.69 2.23 2.30
CA GLY A 18 13.14 3.63 2.35
C GLY A 18 12.21 4.56 1.58
N SER A 19 11.96 4.28 0.29
CA SER A 19 11.10 5.12 -0.55
C SER A 19 9.60 5.02 -0.22
N ALA A 20 9.12 3.89 0.30
CA ALA A 20 7.74 3.77 0.81
C ALA A 20 7.49 4.62 2.08
N ARG A 21 8.54 5.23 2.66
CA ARG A 21 8.42 6.25 3.71
C ARG A 21 8.21 7.66 3.15
N GLU A 22 8.14 7.86 1.84
CA GLU A 22 7.92 9.17 1.20
C GLU A 22 6.42 9.39 0.84
N GLY A 23 5.53 8.60 1.42
CA GLY A 23 4.07 8.76 1.33
C GLY A 23 3.39 8.09 0.13
N ALA A 24 4.12 7.75 -0.95
CA ALA A 24 3.55 7.09 -2.12
C ALA A 24 4.56 6.25 -2.91
N LEU A 25 4.08 5.19 -3.58
CA LEU A 25 4.90 4.30 -4.39
C LEU A 25 4.19 3.86 -5.66
N LEU A 26 4.81 4.07 -6.82
CA LEU A 26 4.36 3.54 -8.10
C LEU A 26 5.20 2.32 -8.47
N VAL A 27 4.54 1.17 -8.66
CA VAL A 27 5.20 -0.06 -9.14
C VAL A 27 4.80 -0.30 -10.58
N ALA A 28 5.77 -0.22 -11.49
CA ALA A 28 5.61 -0.45 -12.92
C ALA A 28 6.62 -1.48 -13.43
N GLY A 29 6.32 -2.11 -14.58
CA GLY A 29 7.13 -3.22 -15.10
C GLY A 29 6.83 -4.58 -14.45
N ALA A 30 7.52 -5.64 -14.89
CA ALA A 30 7.25 -7.05 -14.57
C ALA A 30 5.86 -7.57 -15.01
N SER A 31 5.66 -8.88 -14.95
CA SER A 31 4.34 -9.47 -15.19
C SER A 31 3.35 -9.07 -14.10
N GLY A 32 2.04 -9.10 -14.40
CA GLY A 32 1.00 -8.70 -13.44
C GLY A 32 1.03 -9.52 -12.14
N ARG A 33 1.43 -10.80 -12.21
CA ARG A 33 1.55 -11.68 -11.04
C ARG A 33 2.74 -11.29 -10.17
N GLU A 34 3.93 -11.14 -10.75
CA GLU A 34 5.13 -10.76 -10.02
C GLU A 34 4.96 -9.42 -9.32
N ARG A 35 4.30 -8.46 -9.98
CA ARG A 35 3.97 -7.16 -9.40
C ARG A 35 3.03 -7.29 -8.21
N ALA A 36 1.96 -8.09 -8.34
CA ALA A 36 1.01 -8.31 -7.26
C ALA A 36 1.68 -8.99 -6.05
N ASP A 37 2.55 -9.97 -6.29
CA ASP A 37 3.30 -10.66 -5.24
C ASP A 37 4.27 -9.70 -4.51
N ALA A 38 5.00 -8.87 -5.27
CA ALA A 38 5.91 -7.86 -4.72
C ALA A 38 5.19 -6.82 -3.86
N VAL A 39 4.07 -6.28 -4.36
CA VAL A 39 3.26 -5.29 -3.64
C VAL A 39 2.63 -5.91 -2.40
N GLY A 40 2.11 -7.15 -2.50
CA GLY A 40 1.54 -7.86 -1.36
C GLY A 40 2.56 -8.05 -0.23
N TRP A 41 3.78 -8.48 -0.58
CA TRP A 41 4.86 -8.60 0.40
C TRP A 41 5.23 -7.26 1.04
N LEU A 42 5.32 -6.18 0.25
CA LEU A 42 5.65 -4.85 0.78
C LEU A 42 4.56 -4.36 1.75
N ILE A 43 3.28 -4.56 1.42
CA ILE A 43 2.15 -4.22 2.29
C ILE A 43 2.23 -4.99 3.61
N GLU A 44 2.50 -6.30 3.56
CA GLU A 44 2.70 -7.12 4.75
C GLU A 44 3.86 -6.62 5.60
N ALA A 45 4.98 -6.23 4.97
CA ALA A 45 6.16 -5.71 5.66
C ALA A 45 5.87 -4.36 6.35
N ILE A 46 5.19 -3.43 5.68
CA ILE A 46 4.86 -2.10 6.23
C ILE A 46 3.88 -2.19 7.41
N LEU A 47 2.90 -3.10 7.34
CA LEU A 47 1.89 -3.27 8.37
C LEU A 47 2.32 -4.20 9.52
N CYS A 48 3.45 -4.89 9.39
CA CYS A 48 3.94 -5.81 10.41
C CYS A 48 4.28 -5.05 11.71
N GLU A 49 3.64 -5.44 12.81
CA GLU A 49 3.85 -4.83 14.15
C GLU A 49 5.29 -5.01 14.64
N ASP A 50 5.89 -6.16 14.36
CA ASP A 50 7.24 -6.50 14.82
C ASP A 50 8.35 -5.84 13.98
N ALA A 51 8.00 -5.07 12.93
CA ALA A 51 8.91 -4.37 12.00
C ALA A 51 10.23 -5.11 11.67
N PRO A 52 10.20 -6.40 11.28
CA PRO A 52 11.40 -7.20 11.06
C PRO A 52 12.25 -6.69 9.88
N GLU A 53 13.58 -6.67 10.07
CA GLU A 53 14.57 -6.13 9.11
C GLU A 53 14.72 -6.91 7.78
N SER A 54 13.94 -7.95 7.52
CA SER A 54 14.11 -8.78 6.30
C SER A 54 12.83 -9.35 5.71
N ARG A 55 11.80 -9.61 6.53
CA ARG A 55 10.55 -10.22 6.07
C ARG A 55 9.44 -10.04 7.10
N PRO A 56 8.17 -9.79 6.71
CA PRO A 56 7.05 -9.72 7.64
C PRO A 56 7.00 -10.98 8.53
N CYS A 57 6.69 -10.80 9.82
CA CYS A 57 6.89 -11.88 10.80
C CYS A 57 5.92 -13.05 10.59
N GLY A 58 4.78 -12.83 9.95
CA GLY A 58 3.75 -13.84 9.66
C GLY A 58 2.92 -14.27 10.87
N ARG A 59 3.21 -13.78 12.08
CA ARG A 59 2.61 -14.26 13.34
C ARG A 59 1.81 -13.19 14.09
N CYS A 60 2.17 -11.91 13.94
CA CYS A 60 1.51 -10.80 14.61
C CYS A 60 0.06 -10.65 14.14
N TRP A 61 -0.73 -9.81 14.82
CA TRP A 61 -2.13 -9.62 14.46
C TRP A 61 -2.25 -9.04 13.05
N SER A 62 -1.47 -7.99 12.74
CA SER A 62 -1.48 -7.35 11.42
C SER A 62 -1.13 -8.31 10.30
N CYS A 63 -0.05 -9.08 10.41
CA CYS A 63 0.31 -10.08 9.40
C CYS A 63 -0.82 -11.09 9.15
N ARG A 64 -1.50 -11.57 10.21
CA ARG A 64 -2.63 -12.51 10.06
C ARG A 64 -3.84 -11.86 9.39
N GLN A 65 -4.15 -10.61 9.69
CA GLN A 65 -5.26 -9.91 9.03
C GLN A 65 -4.94 -9.61 7.57
N THR A 66 -3.74 -9.11 7.27
CA THR A 66 -3.29 -8.81 5.91
C THR A 66 -3.30 -10.08 5.05
N ALA A 67 -2.76 -11.19 5.57
CA ALA A 67 -2.77 -12.48 4.86
C ALA A 67 -4.20 -13.00 4.55
N SER A 68 -5.19 -12.59 5.34
CA SER A 68 -6.61 -12.91 5.12
C SER A 68 -7.40 -11.84 4.37
N GLY A 69 -6.75 -10.75 3.93
CA GLY A 69 -7.40 -9.64 3.22
C GLY A 69 -8.35 -8.81 4.09
N ARG A 70 -8.18 -8.80 5.42
CA ARG A 70 -9.10 -8.15 6.38
C ARG A 70 -8.43 -7.11 7.27
N HIS A 71 -7.24 -6.64 6.89
CA HIS A 71 -6.56 -5.63 7.68
C HIS A 71 -7.34 -4.30 7.60
N PRO A 72 -7.77 -3.71 8.73
CA PRO A 72 -8.65 -2.54 8.72
C PRO A 72 -7.99 -1.28 8.14
N ASP A 73 -6.66 -1.22 8.22
CA ASP A 73 -5.87 -0.12 7.65
C ASP A 73 -5.31 -0.44 6.24
N LEU A 74 -5.77 -1.51 5.59
CA LEU A 74 -5.48 -1.80 4.18
C LEU A 74 -6.73 -1.57 3.33
N HIS A 75 -6.68 -0.56 2.48
CA HIS A 75 -7.77 -0.19 1.59
C HIS A 75 -7.37 -0.44 0.14
N ALA A 76 -7.82 -1.56 -0.41
CA ALA A 76 -7.62 -1.88 -1.81
C ALA A 76 -8.76 -1.28 -2.65
N LEU A 77 -8.42 -0.47 -3.66
CA LEU A 77 -9.40 0.03 -4.61
C LEU A 77 -9.73 -1.07 -5.62
N GLN A 78 -10.97 -1.54 -5.58
CA GLN A 78 -11.53 -2.45 -6.57
C GLN A 78 -12.60 -1.69 -7.34
N SER A 79 -12.37 -1.47 -8.62
CA SER A 79 -13.34 -0.82 -9.51
C SER A 79 -14.05 -1.88 -10.33
N ASP A 80 -15.38 -1.84 -10.35
CA ASP A 80 -16.21 -2.64 -11.26
C ASP A 80 -16.31 -1.99 -12.66
N LEU A 81 -15.77 -0.78 -12.81
CA LEU A 81 -15.81 0.00 -14.04
C LEU A 81 -14.58 -0.24 -14.91
N GLU A 82 -14.70 0.12 -16.18
CA GLU A 82 -13.57 0.05 -17.11
C GLU A 82 -12.48 1.08 -16.78
N ARG A 83 -12.87 2.22 -16.21
CA ARG A 83 -11.99 3.32 -15.82
C ARG A 83 -12.29 3.72 -14.38
N ILE A 84 -11.23 4.04 -13.64
CA ILE A 84 -11.34 4.51 -12.26
C ILE A 84 -11.73 5.99 -12.28
N GLY A 85 -12.90 6.27 -11.72
CA GLY A 85 -13.50 7.61 -11.67
C GLY A 85 -12.96 8.49 -10.56
N VAL A 86 -13.33 9.76 -10.61
CA VAL A 86 -12.94 10.76 -9.60
C VAL A 86 -13.49 10.40 -8.22
N ASP A 87 -14.73 9.93 -8.17
CA ASP A 87 -15.42 9.64 -6.91
C ASP A 87 -14.79 8.46 -6.17
N GLU A 88 -14.44 7.37 -6.87
CA GLU A 88 -13.73 6.23 -6.28
C GLU A 88 -12.39 6.63 -5.66
N ILE A 89 -11.65 7.53 -6.31
CA ILE A 89 -10.39 8.07 -5.78
C ILE A 89 -10.61 8.99 -4.59
N ARG A 90 -11.66 9.82 -4.63
CA ARG A 90 -12.01 10.70 -3.50
C ARG A 90 -12.44 9.90 -2.28
N ASP A 91 -13.19 8.83 -2.47
CA ASP A 91 -13.61 7.93 -1.40
C ASP A 91 -12.40 7.26 -0.75
N LEU A 92 -11.49 6.71 -1.57
CA LEU A 92 -10.23 6.16 -1.08
C LEU A 92 -9.43 7.22 -0.32
N ALA A 93 -9.21 8.39 -0.92
CA ALA A 93 -8.47 9.50 -0.32
C ALA A 93 -9.09 9.93 1.02
N GLY A 94 -10.42 10.02 1.09
CA GLY A 94 -11.15 10.35 2.32
C GLY A 94 -10.81 9.37 3.44
N VAL A 95 -10.87 8.06 3.15
CA VAL A 95 -10.52 7.03 4.13
C VAL A 95 -9.05 7.10 4.56
N LEU A 96 -8.15 7.46 3.64
CA LEU A 96 -6.71 7.58 3.92
C LEU A 96 -6.36 8.76 4.84
N THR A 97 -7.19 9.79 4.90
CA THR A 97 -7.00 10.93 5.83
C THR A 97 -7.42 10.64 7.27
N LEU A 98 -8.17 9.56 7.50
CA LEU A 98 -8.58 9.15 8.85
C LEU A 98 -7.41 8.50 9.61
N THR A 99 -7.40 8.67 10.93
CA THR A 99 -6.44 8.00 11.81
C THR A 99 -6.46 6.48 11.63
N ALA A 100 -5.28 5.87 11.66
CA ALA A 100 -5.15 4.41 11.60
C ALA A 100 -5.75 3.75 12.85
N HIS A 101 -6.42 2.61 12.67
CA HIS A 101 -7.13 1.91 13.74
C HIS A 101 -6.22 1.42 14.86
N ARG A 102 -4.94 1.14 14.57
CA ARG A 102 -3.97 0.66 15.57
C ARG A 102 -2.80 1.61 15.80
N GLY A 103 -2.94 2.89 15.45
CA GLY A 103 -1.88 3.90 15.63
C GLY A 103 -0.65 3.66 14.73
N GLY A 104 -0.74 2.74 13.78
CA GLY A 104 0.30 2.43 12.79
C GLY A 104 0.08 3.18 11.48
N ARG A 105 0.47 2.54 10.37
CA ARG A 105 0.27 3.09 9.03
C ARG A 105 -1.05 2.64 8.41
N LYS A 106 -1.58 3.48 7.52
CA LYS A 106 -2.69 3.15 6.64
C LYS A 106 -2.20 3.08 5.19
N ILE A 107 -2.67 2.10 4.44
CA ILE A 107 -2.23 1.83 3.07
C ILE A 107 -3.43 1.87 2.13
N GLY A 108 -3.34 2.72 1.11
CA GLY A 108 -4.19 2.65 -0.08
C GLY A 108 -3.46 1.86 -1.17
N TRP A 109 -4.09 0.81 -1.70
CA TRP A 109 -3.54 0.02 -2.79
C TRP A 109 -4.43 0.16 -4.03
N ILE A 110 -3.84 0.61 -5.13
CA ILE A 110 -4.51 0.80 -6.43
C ILE A 110 -3.82 -0.10 -7.47
N PRO A 111 -4.29 -1.34 -7.69
CA PRO A 111 -3.60 -2.32 -8.54
C PRO A 111 -3.48 -1.90 -10.00
N GLN A 112 -4.46 -1.15 -10.51
CA GLN A 112 -4.56 -0.72 -11.91
C GLN A 112 -4.63 0.81 -12.00
N ALA A 113 -3.66 1.49 -11.40
CA ALA A 113 -3.61 2.95 -11.36
C ALA A 113 -3.60 3.61 -12.76
N ASP A 114 -3.13 2.89 -13.79
CA ASP A 114 -3.16 3.30 -15.20
C ASP A 114 -4.58 3.44 -15.76
N ARG A 115 -5.59 2.83 -15.12
CA ARG A 115 -7.00 2.93 -15.52
C ARG A 115 -7.71 4.18 -14.98
N MET A 116 -7.02 5.03 -14.22
CA MET A 116 -7.58 6.29 -13.77
C MET A 116 -7.95 7.19 -14.95
N THR A 117 -9.07 7.89 -14.80
CA THR A 117 -9.34 9.08 -15.63
C THR A 117 -8.36 10.20 -15.28
N ASP A 118 -8.11 11.12 -16.20
CA ASP A 118 -7.27 12.29 -15.94
C ASP A 118 -7.81 13.11 -14.76
N GLY A 119 -9.14 13.21 -14.66
CA GLY A 119 -9.80 13.83 -13.50
C GLY A 119 -9.49 13.12 -12.19
N ALA A 120 -9.48 11.78 -12.19
CA ALA A 120 -9.20 10.97 -11.01
C ALA A 120 -7.73 11.11 -10.58
N ALA A 121 -6.80 11.03 -11.53
CA ALA A 121 -5.37 11.25 -11.28
C ALA A 121 -5.10 12.66 -10.70
N ASN A 122 -5.68 13.70 -11.30
CA ASN A 122 -5.56 15.08 -10.82
C ASN A 122 -6.17 15.27 -9.43
N ALA A 123 -7.30 14.64 -9.14
CA ALA A 123 -7.92 14.69 -7.81
C ALA A 123 -7.04 14.03 -6.73
N PHE A 124 -6.26 13.02 -7.11
CA PHE A 124 -5.41 12.29 -6.16
C PHE A 124 -4.14 13.03 -5.76
N LEU A 125 -3.63 13.94 -6.62
CA LEU A 125 -2.37 14.66 -6.38
C LEU A 125 -2.32 15.35 -5.02
N LYS A 126 -3.41 16.01 -4.62
CA LYS A 126 -3.51 16.68 -3.33
C LYS A 126 -3.30 15.70 -2.15
N THR A 127 -3.86 14.51 -2.25
CA THR A 127 -3.70 13.46 -1.22
C THR A 127 -2.25 12.98 -1.14
N LEU A 128 -1.57 12.83 -2.28
CA LEU A 128 -0.16 12.44 -2.33
C LEU A 128 0.75 13.52 -1.72
N GLU A 129 0.48 14.79 -2.02
CA GLU A 129 1.19 15.94 -1.46
C GLU A 129 1.05 16.02 0.07
N ASP A 130 -0.16 15.82 0.60
CA ASP A 130 -0.40 15.86 2.04
C ASP A 130 0.14 14.61 2.78
N ALA A 131 0.09 13.43 2.14
CA ALA A 131 0.65 12.20 2.70
C ALA A 131 2.16 12.30 2.94
N SER A 132 2.91 12.83 1.97
CA SER A 132 4.36 13.06 2.10
C SER A 132 4.73 14.04 3.23
N ARG A 133 3.78 14.88 3.67
CA ARG A 133 3.97 15.84 4.77
C ARG A 133 3.60 15.25 6.14
N SER A 134 2.79 14.19 6.15
CA SER A 134 2.23 13.56 7.36
C SER A 134 3.17 12.56 8.04
N ASP A 135 4.37 12.30 7.51
CA ASP A 135 5.39 11.42 8.13
C ASP A 135 5.91 11.94 9.50
N ARG A 136 5.39 13.08 9.99
CA ARG A 136 5.45 13.42 11.41
C ARG A 136 4.45 12.58 12.20
N VAL A 137 4.90 11.38 12.54
CA VAL A 137 4.40 10.54 13.65
C VAL A 137 3.93 11.46 14.78
N HIS A 138 2.62 11.49 15.02
CA HIS A 138 2.11 12.05 16.26
C HIS A 138 2.56 11.12 17.40
N PRO A 139 3.22 11.66 18.44
CA PRO A 139 3.75 10.89 19.56
C PRO A 139 2.64 10.19 20.35
#